data_AF-A0A6P1IAT9-F1
#
_entry.id   AF-A0A6P1IAT9-F1
#
_cell.length_a   1.000
_cell.length_b   1.000
_cell.length_c   1.000
_cell.angle_alpha   90.00
_cell.angle_beta   90.00
_cell.angle_gamma   90.00
#
_symmetry.space_group_name_H-M   'P 1'
#
loop_
_entity.id
_entity.type
_entity.pdbx_description
1 polymer ?
#
loop_
_entity_poly.entity_id
_entity_poly.type
_entity_poly.pdbx_seq_one_letter_code
_entity_poly.pdbx_strand_id
1 'polypeptide(L)'
;MKDPQPLPEASKPALLARQLRELDENSLGRLIRDHLVPLSSDHSYRTRWNGFWSSLGFDPVLRDRATGIINGFLDLAEGALEANDQDDNQTKRTEKFFDRCEGALDRILKREDEPLAWAGAAAMTFNPPARAVIDQLVLAIEKHRSDLDNEALWATLDSVRKQSLGGSGPRKRRSQR
;
A
#
# COMPACT_ATOMS: atom_id res chain seq x y z
N MET A 1 3.56 29.31 4.61
CA MET A 1 3.51 27.89 4.23
C MET A 1 3.31 27.82 2.74
N LYS A 2 4.17 27.10 2.01
CA LYS A 2 3.97 26.83 0.59
C LYS A 2 2.81 25.85 0.48
N ASP A 3 1.92 26.03 -0.50
CA ASP A 3 0.80 25.10 -0.71
C ASP A 3 1.34 23.67 -0.82
N PRO A 4 0.72 22.70 -0.10
CA PRO A 4 1.15 21.31 -0.13
C PRO A 4 1.06 20.80 -1.57
N GLN A 5 2.03 19.96 -1.97
CA GLN A 5 1.98 19.41 -3.32
C GLN A 5 0.66 18.64 -3.53
N PRO A 6 -0.01 18.77 -4.69
CA PRO A 6 -1.24 18.04 -4.93
C PRO A 6 -0.93 16.55 -5.15
N LEU A 7 -1.78 15.67 -4.63
CA LEU A 7 -1.75 14.25 -4.95
C LEU A 7 -1.98 14.02 -6.45
N PRO A 8 -1.26 13.09 -7.08
CA PRO A 8 -1.48 12.75 -8.48
C PRO A 8 -2.94 12.36 -8.77
N GLU A 9 -3.41 12.70 -9.97
CA GLU A 9 -4.80 12.47 -10.39
C GLU A 9 -5.03 11.09 -11.03
N ALA A 10 -3.95 10.34 -11.29
CA ALA A 10 -4.04 9.04 -11.93
C ALA A 10 -4.91 8.08 -11.11
N SER A 11 -6.05 7.69 -11.69
CA SER A 11 -7.03 6.83 -11.02
C SER A 11 -6.70 5.33 -11.13
N LYS A 12 -5.85 4.95 -12.08
CA LYS A 12 -5.43 3.55 -12.29
C LYS A 12 -4.18 3.25 -11.46
N PRO A 13 -4.18 2.19 -10.62
CA PRO A 13 -3.04 1.87 -9.75
C PRO A 13 -1.69 1.75 -10.48
N ALA A 14 -1.65 1.05 -11.61
CA ALA A 14 -0.41 0.88 -12.37
C ALA A 14 0.15 2.20 -12.94
N LEU A 15 -0.73 3.11 -13.38
CA LEU A 15 -0.30 4.42 -13.88
C LEU A 15 0.17 5.31 -12.73
N LEU A 16 -0.53 5.29 -11.60
CA LEU A 16 -0.14 6.02 -10.40
C LEU A 16 1.21 5.55 -9.89
N ALA A 17 1.42 4.25 -9.75
CA ALA A 17 2.70 3.70 -9.31
C ALA A 17 3.84 4.06 -10.28
N ARG A 18 3.59 4.01 -11.60
CA ARG A 18 4.58 4.46 -12.60
C ARG A 18 4.94 5.92 -12.40
N GLN A 19 3.95 6.81 -12.26
CA GLN A 19 4.20 8.23 -12.01
C GLN A 19 5.00 8.46 -10.72
N LEU A 20 4.67 7.75 -9.65
CA LEU A 20 5.39 7.84 -8.38
C LEU A 20 6.84 7.35 -8.50
N ARG A 21 7.09 6.31 -9.31
CA ARG A 21 8.45 5.79 -9.54
C ARG A 21 9.32 6.78 -10.31
N GLU A 22 8.73 7.54 -11.22
CA GLU A 22 9.41 8.57 -12.03
C GLU A 22 9.82 9.80 -11.20
N LEU A 23 9.25 10.00 -10.00
CA LEU A 23 9.68 11.05 -9.09
C LEU A 23 11.09 10.75 -8.55
N ASP A 24 11.91 11.79 -8.44
CA ASP A 24 13.15 11.72 -7.66
C ASP A 24 12.84 11.63 -6.15
N GLU A 25 13.83 11.26 -5.34
CA GLU A 25 13.65 11.07 -3.89
C GLU A 25 13.18 12.32 -3.16
N ASN A 26 13.64 13.52 -3.55
CA ASN A 26 13.22 14.76 -2.88
C ASN A 26 11.76 15.07 -3.19
N SER A 27 11.35 14.90 -4.45
CA SER A 27 9.95 15.11 -4.86
C SER A 27 9.03 14.09 -4.20
N LEU A 28 9.41 12.81 -4.17
CA LEU A 28 8.64 11.77 -3.49
C LEU A 28 8.57 12.03 -1.98
N GLY A 29 9.68 12.42 -1.35
CA GLY A 29 9.73 12.71 0.08
C GLY A 29 8.89 13.93 0.47
N ARG A 30 8.86 14.99 -0.36
CA ARG A 30 7.94 16.11 -0.15
C ARG A 30 6.48 15.68 -0.21
N LEU A 31 6.12 14.86 -1.20
CA LEU A 31 4.76 14.34 -1.35
C LEU A 31 4.34 13.47 -0.15
N ILE A 32 5.23 12.60 0.33
CA ILE A 32 5.01 11.79 1.54
C ILE A 32 4.79 12.70 2.75
N ARG A 33 5.70 13.64 2.99
CA ARG A 33 5.67 14.55 4.14
C ARG A 33 4.39 15.40 4.17
N ASP A 34 4.00 15.95 3.01
CA ASP A 34 2.81 16.81 2.90
C ASP A 34 1.49 16.03 3.07
N HIS A 35 1.53 14.70 2.96
CA HIS A 35 0.35 13.83 3.05
C HIS A 35 0.43 12.73 4.10
N LEU A 36 1.30 12.86 5.11
CA LEU A 36 1.33 11.98 6.30
C LEU A 36 -0.05 11.84 6.94
N VAL A 37 -0.82 12.93 6.93
CA VAL A 37 -2.24 12.94 7.27
C VAL A 37 -3.08 13.49 6.11
N PRO A 38 -4.34 13.08 5.98
CA PRO A 38 -5.25 13.62 4.98
C PRO A 38 -5.50 15.11 5.23
N LEU A 39 -5.29 15.93 4.20
CA LEU A 39 -5.48 17.39 4.26
C LEU A 39 -6.94 17.83 4.11
N SER A 40 -7.78 16.97 3.52
CA SER A 40 -9.20 17.23 3.30
C SER A 40 -10.06 16.03 3.70
N SER A 41 -11.30 16.31 4.10
CA SER A 41 -12.35 15.32 4.32
C SER A 41 -13.13 14.99 3.04
N ASP A 42 -12.90 15.72 1.95
CA ASP A 42 -13.55 15.47 0.67
C ASP A 42 -13.33 14.03 0.19
N HIS A 43 -14.40 13.42 -0.33
CA HIS A 43 -14.40 12.02 -0.73
C HIS A 43 -13.41 11.75 -1.88
N SER A 44 -13.31 12.67 -2.84
CA SER A 44 -12.39 12.52 -3.98
C SER A 44 -10.93 12.61 -3.52
N TYR A 45 -10.63 13.53 -2.62
CA TYR A 45 -9.30 13.65 -2.02
C TYR A 45 -8.95 12.42 -1.18
N ARG A 46 -9.87 11.94 -0.34
CA ARG A 46 -9.67 10.74 0.49
C ARG A 46 -9.42 9.50 -0.35
N THR A 47 -10.12 9.36 -1.48
CA THR A 47 -9.89 8.27 -2.43
C THR A 47 -8.48 8.34 -3.02
N ARG A 48 -8.01 9.52 -3.44
CA ARG A 48 -6.63 9.71 -3.92
C ARG A 48 -5.59 9.46 -2.83
N TRP A 49 -5.83 9.92 -1.61
CA TRP A 49 -4.93 9.72 -0.47
C TRP A 49 -4.78 8.23 -0.14
N ASN A 50 -5.89 7.49 -0.09
CA ASN A 50 -5.85 6.04 0.08
C ASN A 50 -5.12 5.36 -1.09
N GLY A 51 -5.40 5.76 -2.33
CA GLY A 51 -4.74 5.22 -3.53
C GLY A 51 -3.23 5.46 -3.55
N PHE A 52 -2.78 6.63 -3.10
CA PHE A 52 -1.36 6.98 -2.95
C PHE A 52 -0.64 6.04 -1.99
N TRP A 53 -1.10 5.95 -0.73
CA TRP A 53 -0.50 5.05 0.26
C TRP A 53 -0.61 3.58 -0.13
N SER A 54 -1.72 3.23 -0.78
CA SER A 54 -1.92 1.90 -1.32
C SER A 54 -0.85 1.54 -2.36
N SER A 55 -0.54 2.47 -3.26
CA SER A 55 0.51 2.28 -4.27
C SER A 55 1.90 2.19 -3.65
N LEU A 56 2.19 2.99 -2.62
CA LEU A 56 3.47 2.93 -1.91
C LEU A 56 3.68 1.59 -1.20
N GLY A 57 2.67 1.06 -0.50
CA GLY A 57 2.81 -0.21 0.23
C GLY A 57 2.79 -1.46 -0.66
N PHE A 58 2.01 -1.44 -1.74
CA PHE A 58 1.79 -2.62 -2.57
C PHE A 58 2.86 -2.83 -3.64
N ASP A 59 3.53 -1.76 -4.07
CA ASP A 59 4.55 -1.85 -5.10
C ASP A 59 5.95 -1.99 -4.48
N PRO A 60 6.68 -3.12 -4.68
CA PRO A 60 7.92 -3.38 -3.92
C PRO A 60 8.98 -2.29 -4.05
N VAL A 61 9.14 -1.73 -5.26
CA VAL A 61 10.11 -0.65 -5.51
C VAL A 61 9.71 0.64 -4.79
N LEU A 62 8.42 0.99 -4.81
CA LEU A 62 7.95 2.17 -4.08
C LEU A 62 7.95 1.95 -2.57
N ARG A 63 7.68 0.74 -2.10
CA ARG A 63 7.69 0.37 -0.69
C ARG A 63 9.06 0.58 -0.10
N ASP A 64 10.09 0.04 -0.74
CA ASP A 64 11.48 0.19 -0.32
C ASP A 64 11.88 1.67 -0.24
N ARG A 65 11.66 2.41 -1.34
CA ARG A 65 11.95 3.85 -1.41
C ARG A 65 11.21 4.67 -0.36
N ALA A 66 9.91 4.45 -0.20
CA ALA A 66 9.10 5.19 0.76
C ALA A 66 9.49 4.86 2.21
N THR A 67 9.82 3.60 2.49
CA THR A 67 10.32 3.18 3.80
C THR A 67 11.64 3.87 4.13
N GLY A 68 12.60 3.90 3.20
CA GLY A 68 13.87 4.61 3.38
C GLY A 68 13.68 6.10 3.65
N ILE A 69 12.80 6.76 2.90
CA ILE A 69 12.47 8.19 3.11
C ILE A 69 11.83 8.43 4.49
N ILE A 70 10.86 7.60 4.89
CA ILE A 70 10.15 7.77 6.16
C ILE A 70 11.09 7.50 7.35
N ASN A 71 11.95 6.49 7.25
CA ASN A 71 12.98 6.24 8.26
C ASN A 71 13.94 7.44 8.38
N GLY A 72 14.37 8.03 7.27
CA GLY A 72 15.16 9.26 7.31
C GLY A 72 14.43 10.43 7.99
N PHE A 73 13.09 10.51 7.90
CA PHE A 73 12.31 11.50 8.66
C PHE A 73 12.24 11.17 10.15
N LEU A 74 12.14 9.89 10.52
CA LEU A 74 12.16 9.43 11.91
C LEU A 74 13.52 9.74 12.55
N ASP A 75 14.63 9.41 11.88
CA ASP A 75 15.99 9.68 12.37
C ASP A 75 16.21 11.18 12.63
N LEU A 76 15.71 12.04 11.73
CA LEU A 76 15.80 13.49 11.90
C LEU A 76 14.94 14.00 13.07
N ALA A 77 13.76 13.42 13.27
CA ALA A 77 12.87 13.81 14.36
C ALA A 77 13.42 13.33 15.71
N GLU A 78 13.94 12.10 15.78
CA GLU A 78 14.59 11.55 16.97
C GLU A 78 15.82 12.39 17.35
N GLY A 79 16.72 12.67 16.40
CA GLY A 79 17.89 13.51 16.68
C GLY A 79 17.53 14.93 17.17
N ALA A 80 16.42 15.50 16.70
CA ALA A 80 15.94 16.80 17.18
C ALA A 80 15.36 16.73 18.60
N LEU A 81 14.71 15.62 18.97
CA LEU A 81 14.21 15.40 20.33
C LEU A 81 15.36 15.16 21.31
N GLU A 82 16.39 14.43 20.89
CA GLU A 82 17.58 14.16 21.70
C GLU A 82 18.43 15.40 21.96
N ALA A 83 18.52 16.31 20.99
CA ALA A 83 19.31 17.54 21.11
C ALA A 83 18.80 18.48 22.23
N ASN A 84 17.53 18.37 22.59
CA ASN A 84 16.88 19.16 23.65
C ASN A 84 17.12 20.68 23.54
N ASP A 85 17.24 21.18 22.31
CA ASP A 85 17.44 22.60 21.97
C ASP A 85 16.12 23.29 21.55
N GLN A 86 15.01 22.56 21.69
CA GLN A 86 13.68 22.95 21.27
C GLN A 86 12.87 23.57 22.43
N ASP A 87 12.04 24.55 22.11
CA ASP A 87 10.99 24.99 23.04
C ASP A 87 9.86 23.96 23.15
N ASP A 88 9.03 24.04 24.20
CA ASP A 88 7.92 23.10 24.44
C ASP A 88 6.97 22.93 23.22
N ASN A 89 6.77 23.98 22.42
CA ASN A 89 5.90 23.90 21.25
C ASN A 89 6.59 23.22 20.08
N GLN A 90 7.90 23.42 19.93
CA GLN A 90 8.73 22.74 18.95
C GLN A 90 8.81 21.24 19.28
N THR A 91 9.09 20.88 20.53
CA THR A 91 9.13 19.48 20.98
C THR A 91 7.82 18.75 20.66
N LYS A 92 6.67 19.32 21.05
CA LYS A 92 5.34 18.75 20.75
C LYS A 92 5.07 18.58 19.26
N ARG A 93 5.61 19.47 18.41
CA ARG A 93 5.45 19.35 16.95
C ARG A 93 6.34 18.25 16.39
N THR A 94 7.55 18.10 16.92
CA THR A 94 8.50 17.05 16.55
C THR A 94 7.95 15.67 16.94
N GLU A 95 7.48 15.49 18.18
CA GLU A 95 6.81 14.27 18.63
C GLU A 95 5.62 13.90 17.73
N LYS A 96 4.74 14.87 17.46
CA LYS A 96 3.59 14.63 16.58
C LYS A 96 3.99 14.29 15.14
N PHE A 97 5.10 14.83 14.66
CA PHE A 97 5.63 14.51 13.34
C PHE A 97 6.21 13.09 13.32
N PHE A 98 6.92 12.69 14.38
CA PHE A 98 7.42 11.34 14.60
C PHE A 98 6.28 10.31 14.57
N ASP A 99 5.24 10.50 15.40
CA ASP A 99 4.06 9.61 15.45
C ASP A 99 3.39 9.43 14.08
N ARG A 100 3.34 10.51 13.29
CA ARG A 100 2.75 10.50 11.94
C ARG A 100 3.60 9.72 10.96
N CYS A 101 4.92 9.74 11.10
CA CYS A 101 5.84 8.95 10.29
C CYS A 101 5.72 7.47 10.64
N GLU A 102 5.63 7.11 11.93
CA GLU A 102 5.37 5.72 12.34
C GLU A 102 4.04 5.19 11.78
N GLY A 103 2.96 5.98 11.91
CA GLY A 103 1.66 5.61 11.35
C GLY A 103 1.64 5.53 9.82
N ALA A 104 2.55 6.22 9.13
CA ALA A 104 2.75 6.10 7.70
C ALA A 104 3.52 4.83 7.33
N LEU A 105 4.56 4.49 8.10
CA LEU A 105 5.35 3.28 7.92
C LEU A 105 4.49 2.02 8.14
N ASP A 106 3.71 1.99 9.23
CA ASP A 106 2.76 0.91 9.53
C ASP A 106 1.77 0.69 8.37
N ARG A 107 1.26 1.78 7.76
CA ARG A 107 0.35 1.71 6.61
C ARG A 107 0.99 1.07 5.38
N ILE A 108 2.29 1.27 5.19
CA ILE A 108 3.06 0.70 4.07
C ILE A 108 3.36 -0.77 4.34
N LEU A 109 3.92 -1.09 5.51
CA LEU A 109 4.41 -2.42 5.85
C LEU A 109 3.27 -3.44 5.99
N LYS A 110 2.09 -3.04 6.48
CA LYS A 110 0.91 -3.92 6.54
C LYS A 110 0.47 -4.48 5.18
N ARG A 111 0.96 -3.92 4.08
CA ARG A 111 0.57 -4.33 2.72
C ARG A 111 1.57 -5.27 2.07
N GLU A 112 2.71 -5.50 2.71
CA GLU A 112 3.75 -6.40 2.21
C GLU A 112 3.26 -7.84 2.09
N ASP A 113 2.47 -8.28 3.06
CA ASP A 113 1.89 -9.62 3.12
C ASP A 113 0.57 -9.75 2.34
N GLU A 114 0.11 -8.68 1.65
CA GLU A 114 -1.09 -8.79 0.83
C GLU A 114 -0.85 -9.74 -0.37
N PRO A 115 -1.84 -10.58 -0.76
CA PRO A 115 -1.72 -11.44 -1.93
C PRO A 115 -1.34 -10.66 -3.19
N LEU A 116 -0.36 -11.18 -3.93
CA LEU A 116 0.27 -10.55 -5.09
C LEU A 116 0.97 -9.21 -4.85
N ALA A 117 1.28 -8.82 -3.60
CA ALA A 117 2.08 -7.61 -3.35
C ALA A 117 3.46 -7.69 -4.02
N TRP A 118 4.04 -8.88 -4.12
CA TRP A 118 5.28 -9.14 -4.87
C TRP A 118 5.16 -8.81 -6.38
N ALA A 119 3.95 -8.88 -6.96
CA ALA A 119 3.70 -8.56 -8.36
C ALA A 119 3.48 -7.05 -8.60
N GLY A 120 3.46 -6.26 -7.53
CA GLY A 120 3.40 -4.80 -7.57
C GLY A 120 2.10 -4.22 -8.14
N ALA A 121 2.16 -2.96 -8.56
CA ALA A 121 0.96 -2.18 -8.85
C ALA A 121 0.04 -2.72 -9.95
N ALA A 122 0.54 -3.58 -10.85
CA ALA A 122 -0.29 -4.24 -11.86
C ALA A 122 -1.33 -5.17 -11.22
N ALA A 123 -0.97 -5.88 -10.15
CA ALA A 123 -1.86 -6.81 -9.48
C ALA A 123 -2.98 -6.11 -8.69
N MET A 124 -2.84 -4.81 -8.37
CA MET A 124 -3.90 -4.00 -7.75
C MET A 124 -5.12 -3.79 -8.65
N THR A 125 -5.04 -4.15 -9.94
CA THR A 125 -6.19 -4.13 -10.85
C THR A 125 -7.18 -5.28 -10.59
N PHE A 126 -6.72 -6.36 -9.96
CA PHE A 126 -7.56 -7.47 -9.55
C PHE A 126 -8.26 -7.15 -8.23
N ASN A 127 -9.51 -7.60 -8.07
CA ASN A 127 -10.21 -7.50 -6.80
C ASN A 127 -9.52 -8.38 -5.72
N PRO A 128 -9.69 -8.09 -4.41
CA PRO A 128 -8.98 -8.82 -3.36
C PRO A 128 -9.19 -10.35 -3.37
N PRO A 129 -10.41 -10.88 -3.56
CA PRO A 129 -10.61 -12.33 -3.69
C PRO A 129 -9.84 -12.94 -4.87
N ALA A 130 -9.82 -12.27 -6.03
CA ALA A 130 -9.08 -12.75 -7.19
C ALA A 130 -7.57 -12.74 -6.94
N ARG A 131 -7.04 -11.71 -6.26
CA ARG A 131 -5.61 -11.66 -5.87
C ARG A 131 -5.25 -12.87 -5.00
N ALA A 132 -6.04 -13.18 -3.98
CA ALA A 132 -5.81 -14.32 -3.10
C ALA A 132 -5.79 -15.66 -3.87
N VAL A 133 -6.73 -15.86 -4.79
CA VAL A 133 -6.77 -17.08 -5.61
C VAL A 133 -5.57 -17.18 -6.54
N ILE A 134 -5.21 -16.09 -7.23
CA ILE A 134 -4.06 -16.10 -8.15
C ILE A 134 -2.76 -16.36 -7.38
N ASP A 135 -2.58 -15.71 -6.23
CA ASP A 135 -1.42 -15.89 -5.35
C ASP A 135 -1.29 -17.35 -4.89
N GLN A 136 -2.39 -17.94 -4.42
CA GLN A 136 -2.45 -19.35 -4.04
C GLN A 136 -2.06 -20.28 -5.21
N LEU A 137 -2.53 -20.00 -6.43
CA LEU A 137 -2.21 -20.80 -7.61
C LEU A 137 -0.73 -20.66 -8.00
N VAL A 138 -0.16 -19.46 -7.94
CA VAL A 138 1.26 -19.23 -8.22
C VAL A 138 2.14 -19.98 -7.23
N LEU A 139 1.85 -19.86 -5.93
CA LEU A 139 2.59 -20.58 -4.87
C LEU A 139 2.51 -22.10 -5.04
N ALA A 140 1.35 -22.63 -5.43
CA ALA A 140 1.19 -24.06 -5.68
C ALA A 140 2.01 -24.54 -6.88
N ILE A 141 2.06 -23.75 -7.96
CA ILE A 141 2.88 -24.05 -9.14
C ILE A 141 4.37 -23.97 -8.80
N GLU A 142 4.79 -22.96 -8.04
CA GLU A 142 6.18 -22.81 -7.60
C GLU A 142 6.61 -23.98 -6.72
N LYS A 143 5.80 -24.34 -5.72
CA LYS A 143 6.04 -25.48 -4.85
C LYS A 143 6.16 -26.77 -5.67
N HIS A 144 5.22 -27.02 -6.57
CA HIS A 144 5.23 -28.17 -7.48
C HIS A 144 6.49 -28.25 -8.33
N ARG A 145 7.00 -27.11 -8.83
CA ARG A 145 8.26 -27.09 -9.60
C ARG A 145 9.46 -27.50 -8.75
N SER A 146 9.40 -27.28 -7.44
CA SER A 146 10.47 -27.63 -6.51
C SER A 146 10.40 -29.09 -6.04
N ASP A 147 9.21 -29.61 -5.75
CA ASP A 147 9.04 -30.95 -5.14
C ASP A 147 8.49 -32.01 -6.11
N LEU A 148 7.99 -31.60 -7.28
CA LEU A 148 7.31 -32.42 -8.29
C LEU A 148 6.08 -33.18 -7.74
N ASP A 149 5.50 -32.71 -6.64
CA ASP A 149 4.35 -33.34 -5.99
C ASP A 149 3.03 -32.99 -6.70
N ASN A 150 2.63 -33.86 -7.62
CA ASN A 150 1.39 -33.71 -8.36
C ASN A 150 0.15 -33.77 -7.45
N GLU A 151 0.17 -34.55 -6.37
CA GLU A 151 -1.00 -34.74 -5.50
C GLU A 151 -1.31 -33.45 -4.73
N ALA A 152 -0.28 -32.81 -4.17
CA ALA A 152 -0.39 -31.51 -3.51
C ALA A 152 -0.89 -30.41 -4.46
N LEU A 153 -0.44 -30.40 -5.72
CA LEU A 153 -0.92 -29.47 -6.73
C LEU A 153 -2.40 -29.69 -7.04
N TRP A 154 -2.81 -30.93 -7.32
CA TRP A 154 -4.21 -31.26 -7.62
C TRP A 154 -5.15 -30.94 -6.46
N ALA A 155 -4.74 -31.21 -5.23
CA ALA A 155 -5.52 -30.86 -4.04
C ALA A 155 -5.77 -29.34 -3.94
N THR A 156 -4.75 -28.54 -4.27
CA THR A 156 -4.88 -27.07 -4.29
C THR A 156 -5.83 -26.59 -5.39
N LEU A 157 -5.71 -27.14 -6.61
CA LEU A 157 -6.60 -26.81 -7.72
C LEU A 157 -8.06 -27.15 -7.41
N ASP A 158 -8.31 -28.29 -6.76
CA ASP A 158 -9.66 -28.69 -6.36
C ASP A 158 -10.23 -27.77 -5.26
N SER A 159 -9.40 -27.36 -4.30
CA SER A 159 -9.78 -26.38 -3.27
C SER A 159 -10.20 -25.04 -3.90
N VAL A 160 -9.38 -24.50 -4.80
CA VAL A 160 -9.69 -23.24 -5.51
C VAL A 160 -10.99 -23.37 -6.32
N ARG A 161 -11.17 -24.48 -7.04
CA ARG A 161 -12.40 -24.77 -7.79
C ARG A 161 -13.63 -24.75 -6.89
N LYS A 162 -13.57 -25.39 -5.73
CA LYS A 162 -14.67 -25.44 -4.75
C LYS A 162 -15.01 -24.05 -4.20
N GLN A 163 -14.00 -23.25 -3.88
CA GLN A 163 -14.19 -21.87 -3.42
C GLN A 163 -14.88 -21.00 -4.48
N SER A 164 -14.51 -21.14 -5.75
CA SER A 164 -15.14 -20.42 -6.88
C SER A 164 -16.58 -20.83 -7.13
N LEU A 165 -16.94 -22.10 -6.87
CA LEU A 165 -18.30 -22.63 -7.07
C LEU A 165 -19.23 -22.39 -5.88
N GLY A 166 -18.68 -22.26 -4.66
CA GLY A 166 -19.46 -21.97 -3.44
C GLY A 166 -19.91 -20.51 -3.27
N GLY A 167 -19.28 -19.57 -3.99
CA GLY A 167 -19.58 -18.12 -3.90
C GLY A 167 -20.76 -17.64 -4.77
N SER A 168 -21.31 -18.49 -5.64
CA SER A 168 -22.39 -18.11 -6.56
C SER A 168 -23.78 -18.39 -5.97
N GLY A 169 -24.10 -17.76 -4.83
CA GLY A 169 -25.48 -17.66 -4.35
C GLY A 169 -26.33 -16.77 -5.28
N PRO A 170 -27.64 -17.03 -5.44
CA PRO A 170 -28.48 -16.29 -6.39
C PRO A 170 -28.51 -14.80 -6.02
N ARG A 171 -28.03 -13.93 -6.92
CA ARG A 171 -28.26 -12.48 -6.85
C ARG A 171 -29.76 -12.24 -6.88
N LYS A 172 -30.37 -11.95 -5.73
CA LYS A 172 -31.76 -11.48 -5.66
C LYS A 172 -31.87 -10.21 -6.51
N ARG A 173 -32.52 -10.32 -7.67
CA ARG A 173 -32.94 -9.17 -8.47
C ARG A 173 -33.77 -8.25 -7.58
N ARG A 174 -33.27 -7.04 -7.35
CA ARG A 174 -34.01 -5.98 -6.67
C ARG A 174 -35.19 -5.61 -7.57
N SER A 175 -36.39 -6.05 -7.17
CA SER A 175 -37.63 -5.65 -7.84
C SER A 175 -37.74 -4.13 -7.76
N GLN A 176 -37.82 -3.48 -8.92
CA GLN A 176 -38.16 -2.07 -9.01
C GLN A 176 -39.61 -1.87 -8.51
N ARG A 177 -39.81 -0.79 -7.77
CA ARG A 177 -41.13 -0.20 -7.51
C ARG A 177 -41.43 0.79 -8.63
#